data_AF-M0ZYJ9-F1
#
_entry.id   AF-M0ZYJ9-F1
#
_cell.length_a   1.000
_cell.length_b   1.000
_cell.length_c   1.000
_cell.angle_alpha   90.00
_cell.angle_beta   90.00
_cell.angle_gamma   90.00
#
_symmetry.space_group_name_H-M   'P 1'
#
loop_
_entity.id
_entity.type
_entity.pdbx_description
1 polymer ?
#
loop_
_entity_poly.entity_id
_entity_poly.type
_entity_poly.pdbx_seq_one_letter_code
_entity_poly.pdbx_strand_id
1 'polypeptide(L)' 'MKADEVAKKALNGLKSGNFIVPCNFEGFFLSIATSGLSPQRSFLMAFIEVIAAGILRVVGLCFQWNWYGNIDKFLGERK' A
#
# COMPACT_ATOMS: atom_id res chain seq x y z
N MET A 1 2.56 -17.77 -9.81
CA MET A 1 3.64 -18.08 -8.85
C MET A 1 3.24 -19.30 -8.07
N LYS A 2 4.13 -20.28 -7.91
CA LYS A 2 3.90 -21.41 -6.99
C LYS A 2 4.17 -20.98 -5.54
N ALA A 3 3.54 -21.63 -4.56
CA ALA A 3 3.65 -21.25 -3.14
C ALA A 3 5.10 -21.19 -2.63
N ASP A 4 5.94 -22.16 -3.02
CA ASP A 4 7.37 -22.19 -2.66
C ASP A 4 8.16 -21.01 -3.20
N GLU A 5 7.82 -20.52 -4.39
CA GLU A 5 8.48 -19.35 -5.00
C GLU A 5 8.11 -18.07 -4.25
N VAL A 6 6.84 -17.95 -3.83
CA VAL A 6 6.36 -16.82 -3.01
C VAL A 6 7.06 -16.83 -1.65
N ALA A 7 7.16 -18.00 -1.01
CA ALA A 7 7.82 -18.15 0.29
C ALA A 7 9.31 -17.80 0.22
N LYS A 8 10.05 -18.28 -0.79
CA LYS A 8 11.46 -17.91 -0.99
C LYS A 8 11.64 -16.42 -1.27
N LYS A 9 10.76 -15.81 -2.07
CA LYS A 9 10.84 -14.38 -2.39
C LYS A 9 10.56 -13.52 -1.16
N ALA A 10 9.57 -13.89 -0.35
CA ALA A 10 9.27 -13.24 0.93
C ALA A 10 10.45 -13.37 1.91
N LEU A 11 11.04 -14.56 2.04
CA LEU A 11 12.18 -14.81 2.93
C LEU A 11 13.41 -13.98 2.52
N ASN A 12 13.72 -13.89 1.22
CA ASN A 12 14.82 -13.08 0.71
C ASN A 12 14.55 -11.56 0.85
N GLY A 13 13.31 -11.13 0.68
CA GLY A 13 12.88 -9.77 0.97
C GLY A 13 13.09 -9.42 2.45
N LEU A 14 12.71 -10.33 3.35
CA LEU A 14 12.85 -10.15 4.79
C LEU A 14 14.31 -10.14 5.25
N LYS A 15 15.15 -11.06 4.75
CA LYS A 15 16.60 -11.09 5.04
C LYS A 15 17.31 -9.83 4.56
N SER A 16 16.89 -9.32 3.42
CA SER A 16 17.47 -8.09 2.94
C SER A 16 16.94 -6.91 3.76
N GLY A 17 15.71 -6.94 4.28
CA GLY A 17 15.03 -5.85 5.01
C GLY A 17 14.13 -5.01 4.10
N ASN A 18 13.58 -5.61 3.05
CA ASN A 18 12.67 -4.98 2.10
C ASN A 18 11.52 -5.95 1.87
N PHE A 19 10.50 -5.83 2.72
CA PHE A 19 9.29 -6.63 2.62
C PHE A 19 8.28 -5.86 1.76
N ILE A 20 8.30 -6.12 0.45
CA ILE A 20 7.31 -5.59 -0.49
C ILE A 20 6.43 -6.75 -0.95
N VAL A 21 5.12 -6.58 -0.84
CA VAL A 21 4.13 -7.50 -1.40
C VAL A 21 3.61 -6.89 -2.71
N PRO A 22 4.08 -7.33 -3.89
CA PRO A 22 3.69 -6.75 -5.18
C PRO A 22 2.34 -7.33 -5.65
N CYS A 23 1.31 -7.25 -4.81
CA CYS A 23 -0.05 -7.60 -5.21
C CYS A 23 -0.69 -6.39 -5.92
N ASN A 24 -0.34 -6.14 -7.18
CA ASN A 24 -0.86 -5.01 -7.99
C ASN A 24 -0.54 -3.60 -7.42
N PHE A 25 -1.01 -2.56 -8.11
CA PHE A 25 -0.81 -1.14 -7.73
C PHE A 25 -1.36 -0.84 -6.32
N GLU A 26 -2.50 -1.43 -5.97
CA GLU A 26 -3.08 -1.34 -4.63
C GLU A 26 -2.21 -2.02 -3.56
N GLY A 27 -1.63 -3.20 -3.84
CA GLY A 27 -0.74 -3.86 -2.89
C GLY A 27 0.57 -3.10 -2.67
N PHE A 28 1.06 -2.40 -3.69
CA PHE A 28 2.19 -1.48 -3.55
C PHE A 28 1.83 -0.30 -2.65
N PHE A 29 0.70 0.36 -2.90
CA PHE A 29 0.19 1.44 -2.04
C PHE A 29 -0.03 0.97 -0.60
N LEU A 30 -0.61 -0.22 -0.43
CA LEU A 30 -0.84 -0.83 0.87
C LEU A 30 0.49 -1.13 1.59
N SER A 31 1.50 -1.60 0.86
CA SER A 31 2.83 -1.87 1.42
C SER A 31 3.50 -0.58 1.93
N ILE A 32 3.31 0.56 1.25
CA ILE A 32 3.85 1.84 1.70
C ILE A 32 3.00 2.41 2.84
N ALA A 33 1.68 2.25 2.80
CA ALA A 33 0.80 2.68 3.90
C ALA A 33 1.03 1.88 5.19
N THR A 34 1.53 0.64 5.09
CA THR A 34 1.78 -0.27 6.22
C THR A 34 3.27 -0.44 6.57
N SER A 35 4.18 0.23 5.84
CA SER A 35 5.63 0.03 5.98
C SER A 35 6.20 0.45 7.34
N GLY A 36 5.48 1.27 8.10
CA GLY A 36 5.87 1.70 9.45
C GLY A 36 6.05 0.56 10.48
N LEU A 37 5.65 -0.67 10.15
CA LEU A 37 5.86 -1.88 10.98
C LEU A 37 6.86 -2.89 10.37
N SER A 38 7.46 -2.57 9.22
CA SER A 38 8.44 -3.44 8.55
C SER A 38 9.88 -3.14 8.99
N PRO A 39 10.83 -4.10 8.88
CA PRO A 39 12.23 -3.86 9.27
C PRO A 39 12.86 -2.78 8.38
N GLN A 40 13.01 -1.56 8.91
CA GLN A 40 13.63 -0.45 8.18
C GLN A 40 15.14 -0.61 8.16
N ARG A 41 15.74 -0.50 6.97
CA ARG A 41 17.20 -0.62 6.80
C ARG A 41 17.97 0.66 7.11
N SER A 42 17.28 1.80 7.24
CA SER A 42 17.92 3.11 7.39
C SER A 42 16.98 4.14 8.00
N PHE A 43 17.54 5.04 8.80
CA PHE A 43 16.83 6.17 9.41
C PHE A 43 16.23 7.13 8.36
N LEU A 44 16.94 7.37 7.26
CA LEU A 44 16.43 8.20 6.15
C LEU A 44 15.22 7.58 5.47
N MET A 45 15.23 6.25 5.30
CA MET A 45 14.09 5.52 4.74
C MET A 45 12.87 5.65 5.65
N ALA A 46 13.08 5.52 6.97
CA ALA A 46 12.02 5.65 7.96
C ALA A 46 11.39 7.06 7.98
N PHE A 47 12.21 8.10 7.87
CA PHE A 47 11.73 9.47 7.79
C PHE A 47 10.87 9.72 6.53
N ILE A 48 11.32 9.24 5.37
CA ILE A 48 10.58 9.36 4.11
C ILE A 48 9.26 8.58 4.21
N GLU A 49 9.26 7.38 4.77
CA GLU A 49 8.05 6.58 4.95
C GLU A 49 7.01 7.26 5.84
N VAL A 50 7.43 7.89 6.95
CA VAL A 50 6.52 8.62 7.84
C VAL A 50 5.86 9.81 7.11
N ILE A 51 6.64 10.59 6.36
CA ILE A 51 6.10 11.73 5.60
C ILE A 51 5.22 11.25 4.45
N ALA A 52 5.67 10.24 3.70
CA ALA A 52 4.94 9.69 2.57
C ALA A 52 3.63 9.03 3.01
N ALA A 53 3.59 8.37 4.18
CA ALA A 53 2.37 7.75 4.72
C ALA A 53 1.25 8.79 4.95
N GLY A 54 1.61 9.99 5.43
CA GLY A 54 0.65 11.10 5.57
C GLY A 54 0.06 11.54 4.23
N ILE A 55 0.91 11.72 3.22
CA ILE A 55 0.50 12.13 1.87
C ILE A 55 -0.38 11.05 1.22
N LEU A 56 0.04 9.79 1.29
CA LEU A 56 -0.70 8.65 0.72
C LEU A 56 -2.08 8.50 1.35
N ARG A 57 -2.22 8.82 2.64
CA ARG A 57 -3.52 8.83 3.33
C ARG A 57 -4.45 9.89 2.78
N VAL A 58 -3.95 11.10 2.46
CA VAL A 58 -4.74 12.15 1.82
C VAL A 58 -5.18 11.72 0.41
N VAL A 59 -4.26 11.16 -0.38
CA VAL A 59 -4.58 10.62 -1.71
C VAL A 59 -5.65 9.54 -1.62
N GLY A 60 -5.56 8.64 -0.64
CA GLY A 60 -6.57 7.60 -0.39
C GLY A 60 -7.95 8.18 -0.06
N LEU A 61 -8.02 9.23 0.76
CA LEU A 61 -9.28 9.92 1.06
C LEU A 61 -9.91 10.57 -0.17
N CYS A 62 -9.11 11.19 -1.06
CA CYS A 62 -9.61 11.73 -2.32
C CYS A 62 -10.18 10.63 -3.24
N PHE A 63 -9.52 9.48 -3.30
CA PHE A 63 -10.03 8.32 -4.04
C PHE A 63 -11.35 7.81 -3.46
N GLN A 64 -11.45 7.67 -2.13
CA GLN A 64 -12.68 7.29 -1.46
C GLN A 64 -13.80 8.29 -1.74
N TRP A 65 -13.52 9.59 -1.69
CA TRP A 65 -14.50 10.64 -1.99
C TRP A 65 -15.05 10.51 -3.42
N ASN A 66 -14.17 10.32 -4.40
CA ASN A 66 -14.58 10.12 -5.80
C ASN A 66 -15.43 8.85 -5.97
N TRP A 67 -15.10 7.79 -5.24
CA TRP A 67 -15.89 6.56 -5.27
C TRP A 67 -17.28 6.74 -4.66
N TYR A 68 -17.38 7.40 -3.50
CA TYR A 68 -18.68 7.75 -2.91
C TYR A 68 -19.52 8.61 -3.85
N GLY A 69 -18.92 9.58 -4.55
CA GLY A 69 -19.61 10.38 -5.56
C GLY A 69 -20.14 9.55 -6.73
N ASN A 70 -19.35 8.59 -7.23
CA ASN A 70 -19.80 7.68 -8.28
C ASN A 70 -20.94 6.76 -7.81
N ILE A 71 -20.87 6.26 -6.57
CA ILE A 71 -21.93 5.43 -5.98
C ILE A 71 -23.22 6.24 -5.83
N ASP A 72 -23.13 7.46 -5.30
CA ASP A 72 -24.27 8.36 -5.13
C ASP A 72 -24.95 8.68 -6.48
N LYS A 73 -24.15 8.96 -7.51
CA LYS A 73 -24.65 9.15 -8.88
C LYS A 73 -25.35 7.91 -9.43
N PHE A 74 -24.75 6.73 -9.27
CA PHE A 74 -25.35 5.46 -9.71
C PHE A 74 -26.65 5.15 -8.97
N LEU A 75 -26.73 5.44 -7.67
CA LEU A 75 -27.93 5.23 -6.88
C LEU A 75 -29.03 6.24 -7.24
N GLY A 76 -28.65 7.47 -7.57
CA GLY A 76 -29.55 8.53 -8.03
C GLY A 76 -30.14 8.26 -9.42
N GLU A 77 -29.36 7.70 -10.34
CA GLU A 77 -29.84 7.30 -11.68
C GLU A 77 -30.76 6.05 -11.66
N ARG A 78 -30.83 5.34 -10.54
CA ARG A 78 -31.67 4.13 -10.33
C ARG A 78 -33.01 4.41 -9.63
N LYS A 79 -33.30 5.67 -9.28
CA LYS A 79 -34.60 6.14 -8.77
C LYS A 79 -35.42 6.77 -9.89
#